data_AF-A0A225DVH5-F1
#
_entry.id   AF-A0A225DVH5-F1
#
_cell.length_a   1.000
_cell.length_b   1.000
_cell.length_c   1.000
_cell.angle_alpha   90.00
_cell.angle_beta   90.00
_cell.angle_gamma   90.00
#
_symmetry.space_group_name_H-M   'P 1'
#
loop_
_entity.id
_entity.type
_entity.pdbx_description
1 polymer ?
#
loop_
_entity_poly.entity_id
_entity_poly.type
_entity_poly.pdbx_seq_one_letter_code
_entity_poly.pdbx_strand_id
1 'polypeptide(L)'
;MLAQERINKESDLCYDDAFSWEAVGLSALLRDIFGNPFRPPSVDPAWLTSTVLALARQMYDARDFALIPILADALQDAGCDSDDILAHCRGDGPHVRGCWVVDLLLGKE
;
A
#
# COMPACT_ATOMS: atom_id res chain seq x y z
N MET A 1 35.34 37.97 37.26
CA MET A 1 34.36 38.75 36.47
C MET A 1 34.39 38.15 35.06
N LEU A 2 33.79 36.97 34.85
CA LEU A 2 32.43 36.75 34.32
C LEU A 2 32.12 37.72 33.15
N ALA A 3 31.76 37.31 31.93
CA ALA A 3 31.03 36.11 31.56
C ALA A 3 31.35 35.64 30.13
N GLN A 4 31.42 34.33 29.98
CA GLN A 4 31.18 33.57 28.75
C GLN A 4 29.73 33.84 28.29
N GLU A 5 29.52 34.35 27.08
CA GLU A 5 28.23 34.29 26.37
C GLU A 5 28.30 33.05 25.45
N ARG A 6 27.88 31.89 25.96
CA ARG A 6 26.58 31.24 25.68
C ARG A 6 26.38 31.03 24.17
N ILE A 7 26.83 29.91 23.59
CA ILE A 7 26.19 28.58 23.59
C ILE A 7 24.81 28.59 22.90
N ASN A 8 24.74 27.83 21.81
CA ASN A 8 23.59 27.24 21.09
C ASN A 8 22.94 28.01 19.93
N LYS A 9 23.47 27.76 18.73
CA LYS A 9 22.76 27.84 17.45
C LYS A 9 22.47 26.42 16.93
N GLU A 10 21.80 25.61 17.76
CA GLU A 10 21.40 24.22 17.48
C GLU A 10 20.03 23.92 18.10
N SER A 11 19.01 24.74 17.84
CA SER A 11 17.67 24.50 18.42
C SER A 11 16.50 24.78 17.47
N ASP A 12 16.69 24.65 16.16
CA ASP A 12 15.59 24.77 15.18
C ASP A 12 15.30 23.45 14.42
N LEU A 13 15.84 22.32 14.88
CA LEU A 13 15.50 20.99 14.34
C LEU A 13 14.81 20.13 15.40
N CYS A 14 13.60 20.48 15.84
CA CYS A 14 12.67 19.55 16.50
C CYS A 14 11.34 20.25 16.86
N TYR A 15 10.41 20.42 15.91
CA TYR A 15 8.98 20.36 16.27
C TYR A 15 7.98 20.28 15.11
N ASP A 16 8.37 20.46 13.84
CA ASP A 16 7.38 20.50 12.74
C ASP A 16 7.31 19.21 11.89
N ASP A 17 8.30 18.32 11.96
CA ASP A 17 8.34 17.13 11.10
C ASP A 17 7.45 15.98 11.60
N ALA A 18 7.19 15.89 12.91
CA ALA A 18 6.47 14.76 13.53
C ALA A 18 4.97 14.74 13.17
N PHE A 19 4.35 15.88 12.88
CA PHE A 19 2.93 15.98 12.57
C PHE A 19 2.59 15.46 11.15
N SER A 20 3.58 15.31 10.26
CA SER A 20 3.37 14.90 8.86
C SER A 20 3.40 13.39 8.63
N TRP A 21 4.11 12.62 9.46
CA TRP A 21 4.27 11.17 9.26
C TRP A 21 3.01 10.37 9.62
N GLU A 22 2.25 10.80 10.62
CA GLU A 22 1.01 10.13 11.05
C GLU A 22 -0.13 10.32 10.02
N ALA A 23 -0.25 11.52 9.43
CA ALA A 23 -1.30 11.84 8.45
C ALA A 23 -1.08 11.19 7.07
N VAL A 24 0.18 11.06 6.64
CA VAL A 24 0.56 10.35 5.41
C VAL A 24 0.27 8.84 5.55
N GLY A 25 0.52 8.27 6.73
CA GLY A 25 0.24 6.86 7.02
C GLY A 25 -1.25 6.50 6.95
N LEU A 26 -2.12 7.30 7.58
CA LEU A 26 -3.57 7.02 7.57
C LEU A 26 -4.17 7.12 6.16
N SER A 27 -3.73 8.10 5.37
CA SER A 27 -4.19 8.29 3.99
C SER A 27 -3.75 7.16 3.05
N ALA A 28 -2.62 6.52 3.34
CA ALA A 28 -2.12 5.38 2.59
C ALA A 28 -2.88 4.09 2.95
N LEU A 29 -3.15 3.87 4.24
CA LEU A 29 -3.96 2.74 4.71
C LEU A 29 -5.41 2.79 4.21
N LEU A 30 -6.03 3.96 4.19
CA LEU A 30 -7.39 4.11 3.63
C LEU A 30 -7.44 3.78 2.14
N ARG A 31 -6.39 4.15 1.38
CA ARG A 31 -6.27 3.80 -0.04
C ARG A 31 -6.00 2.31 -0.25
N ASP A 32 -5.28 1.66 0.64
CA ASP A 32 -5.09 0.20 0.60
C ASP A 32 -6.39 -0.56 0.87
N ILE A 33 -7.23 -0.08 1.80
CA ILE A 33 -8.46 -0.80 2.15
C ILE A 33 -9.60 -0.53 1.16
N PHE A 34 -9.77 0.72 0.72
CA PHE A 34 -10.94 1.11 -0.08
C PHE A 34 -10.63 1.39 -1.56
N GLY A 35 -9.36 1.47 -1.94
CA GLY A 35 -8.97 1.89 -3.28
C GLY A 35 -9.55 3.26 -3.63
N ASN A 36 -10.13 3.39 -4.83
CA ASN A 36 -10.85 4.58 -5.27
C ASN A 36 -12.37 4.36 -5.15
N PRO A 37 -13.05 4.94 -4.14
CA PRO A 37 -14.49 4.71 -3.93
C PRO A 37 -15.39 5.30 -5.04
N PHE A 38 -14.86 6.20 -5.88
CA PHE A 38 -15.61 6.81 -6.98
C PHE A 38 -15.48 6.05 -8.29
N ARG A 39 -14.58 5.08 -8.35
CA ARG A 39 -14.41 4.17 -9.49
C ARG A 39 -14.17 2.77 -8.93
N PRO A 40 -15.25 2.03 -8.62
CA PRO A 40 -15.14 0.67 -8.11
C PRO A 40 -14.32 -0.16 -9.10
N PRO A 41 -13.26 -0.83 -8.65
CA PRO A 41 -12.45 -1.66 -9.52
C PRO A 41 -13.27 -2.89 -9.96
N SER A 42 -13.14 -3.28 -11.22
CA SER A 42 -13.75 -4.50 -11.75
C SER A 42 -12.67 -5.52 -12.08
N VAL A 43 -12.88 -6.78 -11.73
CA VAL A 43 -11.98 -7.88 -12.07
C VAL A 43 -12.51 -8.64 -13.29
N ASP A 44 -11.63 -8.86 -14.29
CA ASP A 44 -11.93 -9.80 -15.37
C ASP A 44 -11.65 -11.24 -14.91
N PRO A 45 -12.59 -12.19 -15.05
CA PRO A 45 -12.36 -13.60 -14.75
C PRO A 45 -11.13 -14.20 -15.44
N ALA A 46 -10.71 -13.68 -16.60
CA ALA A 46 -9.51 -14.11 -17.30
C ALA A 46 -8.23 -13.91 -16.47
N TRP A 47 -8.19 -12.91 -15.58
CA TRP A 47 -7.04 -12.62 -14.72
C TRP A 47 -6.92 -13.58 -13.54
N LEU A 48 -8.00 -14.28 -13.18
CA LEU A 48 -8.11 -15.17 -12.02
C LEU A 48 -7.47 -16.54 -12.27
N THR A 49 -6.22 -16.54 -12.74
CA THR A 49 -5.44 -17.76 -12.94
C THR A 49 -5.16 -18.46 -11.60
N SER A 50 -4.82 -19.75 -11.66
CA SER A 50 -4.47 -20.52 -10.46
C SER A 50 -3.31 -19.88 -9.68
N THR A 51 -2.33 -19.30 -10.37
CA THR A 51 -1.19 -18.60 -9.75
C THR A 51 -1.64 -17.34 -9.01
N VAL A 52 -2.43 -16.49 -9.66
CA VAL A 52 -2.95 -15.24 -9.06
C VAL A 52 -3.77 -15.55 -7.81
N LEU A 53 -4.69 -16.51 -7.89
CA LEU A 53 -5.52 -16.91 -6.76
C LEU A 53 -4.70 -17.55 -5.63
N ALA A 54 -3.67 -18.33 -5.94
CA ALA A 54 -2.80 -18.94 -4.93
C ALA A 54 -2.01 -17.88 -4.15
N LEU A 55 -1.43 -16.90 -4.85
CA LEU A 55 -0.72 -15.77 -4.23
C LEU A 55 -1.66 -14.96 -3.35
N ALA A 56 -2.82 -14.56 -3.88
CA ALA A 56 -3.81 -13.78 -3.12
C ALA A 56 -4.26 -14.50 -1.84
N ARG A 57 -4.52 -15.82 -1.91
CA ARG A 57 -4.88 -16.63 -0.73
C ARG A 57 -3.75 -16.70 0.29
N GLN A 58 -2.52 -16.97 -0.17
CA GLN A 58 -1.35 -17.03 0.71
C GLN A 58 -1.19 -15.72 1.50
N MET A 59 -1.31 -14.58 0.82
CA MET A 59 -1.21 -13.26 1.44
C MET A 59 -2.35 -13.02 2.44
N TYR A 60 -3.57 -13.38 2.08
CA TYR A 60 -4.74 -13.22 2.94
C TYR A 60 -4.63 -14.06 4.23
N ASP A 61 -4.22 -15.32 4.11
CA ASP A 61 -4.18 -16.28 5.21
C ASP A 61 -2.96 -16.06 6.11
N ALA A 62 -1.78 -15.87 5.52
CA ALA A 62 -0.53 -15.67 6.26
C ALA A 62 -0.32 -14.21 6.71
N ARG A 63 -1.10 -13.26 6.17
CA ARG A 63 -0.90 -11.81 6.32
C ARG A 63 0.48 -11.33 5.88
N ASP A 64 1.07 -12.04 4.93
CA ASP A 64 2.36 -11.72 4.33
C ASP A 64 2.13 -11.06 2.97
N PHE A 65 2.22 -9.72 2.96
CA PHE A 65 2.02 -8.91 1.76
C PHE A 65 3.33 -8.59 1.04
N ALA A 66 4.46 -9.16 1.45
CA ALA A 66 5.73 -9.01 0.72
C ALA A 66 5.68 -9.60 -0.70
N LEU A 67 4.68 -10.44 -0.98
CA LEU A 67 4.43 -11.06 -2.28
C LEU A 67 3.66 -10.16 -3.27
N ILE A 68 3.21 -8.97 -2.85
CA ILE A 68 2.47 -8.03 -3.70
C ILE A 68 3.16 -7.77 -5.06
N PRO A 69 4.48 -7.50 -5.13
CA PRO A 69 5.14 -7.27 -6.42
C PRO A 69 5.06 -8.48 -7.35
N ILE A 70 5.15 -9.69 -6.79
CA ILE A 70 5.03 -10.95 -7.54
C ILE A 70 3.59 -11.15 -8.03
N LEU A 71 2.60 -10.75 -7.22
CA LEU A 71 1.19 -10.74 -7.62
C LEU A 71 0.96 -9.79 -8.80
N ALA A 72 1.59 -8.61 -8.81
CA ALA A 72 1.50 -7.65 -9.91
C ALA A 72 1.98 -8.25 -11.24
N ASP A 73 3.12 -8.95 -11.20
CA ASP A 73 3.68 -9.61 -12.38
C ASP A 73 2.78 -10.76 -12.85
N ALA A 74 2.29 -11.59 -11.92
CA ALA A 74 1.36 -12.67 -12.23
C ALA A 74 0.04 -12.17 -12.85
N LEU A 75 -0.47 -11.01 -12.40
CA LEU A 75 -1.64 -10.36 -12.99
C LEU A 75 -1.34 -9.85 -14.40
N GLN A 76 -0.18 -9.23 -14.61
CA GLN A 76 0.20 -8.76 -15.94
C GLN A 76 0.39 -9.91 -16.93
N ASP A 77 1.00 -11.02 -16.50
CA ASP A 77 1.12 -12.26 -17.28
C ASP A 77 -0.23 -12.89 -17.61
N ALA A 78 -1.21 -12.74 -16.71
CA ALA A 78 -2.60 -13.15 -16.94
C ALA A 78 -3.40 -12.18 -17.85
N GLY A 79 -2.76 -11.11 -18.34
CA GLY A 79 -3.37 -10.13 -19.23
C GLY A 79 -4.15 -9.02 -18.52
N CYS A 80 -3.85 -8.74 -17.24
CA CYS A 80 -4.42 -7.60 -16.54
C CYS A 80 -3.97 -6.29 -17.20
N ASP A 81 -4.95 -5.50 -17.65
CA ASP A 81 -4.77 -4.18 -18.28
C ASP A 81 -5.27 -3.02 -17.39
N SER A 82 -5.66 -3.33 -16.15
CA SER A 82 -6.09 -2.32 -15.18
C SER A 82 -4.89 -1.59 -14.58
N ASP A 83 -4.67 -0.36 -15.05
CA ASP A 83 -3.62 0.53 -14.52
C ASP A 83 -3.77 0.75 -13.00
N ASP A 84 -4.99 0.88 -12.49
CA ASP A 84 -5.25 1.11 -11.07
C ASP A 84 -4.80 -0.08 -10.20
N ILE A 85 -5.08 -1.31 -10.64
CA ILE A 85 -4.65 -2.54 -9.95
C ILE A 85 -3.13 -2.67 -9.98
N LEU A 86 -2.53 -2.52 -11.16
CA LEU A 86 -1.09 -2.70 -11.34
C LEU A 86 -0.29 -1.59 -10.63
N ALA A 87 -0.76 -0.35 -10.68
CA ALA A 87 -0.12 0.76 -9.97
C ALA A 87 -0.22 0.60 -8.45
N HIS A 88 -1.35 0.11 -7.94
CA HIS A 88 -1.49 -0.17 -6.51
C HIS A 88 -0.52 -1.25 -6.05
N CYS A 89 -0.42 -2.37 -6.78
CA CYS A 89 0.50 -3.46 -6.43
C CYS A 89 1.99 -3.07 -6.57
N ARG A 90 2.31 -2.08 -7.40
CA ARG A 90 3.70 -1.63 -7.60
C ARG A 90 4.07 -0.44 -6.72
N GLY A 91 3.10 0.16 -6.03
CA GLY A 91 3.34 1.29 -5.16
C GLY A 91 4.03 0.87 -3.86
N ASP A 92 4.83 1.77 -3.28
CA ASP A 92 5.44 1.58 -1.96
C ASP A 92 4.45 1.76 -0.79
N GLY A 93 3.14 1.67 -1.09
CA GLY A 93 2.08 1.83 -0.09
C GLY A 93 2.06 0.66 0.90
N PRO A 94 1.53 0.88 2.11
CA PRO A 94 1.29 -0.24 3.02
C PRO A 94 0.26 -1.18 2.39
N HIS A 95 0.46 -2.48 2.54
CA HIS A 95 -0.52 -3.51 2.21
C HIS A 95 -0.88 -4.29 3.46
N VAL A 96 -2.16 -4.30 3.79
CA VAL A 96 -2.69 -4.98 4.97
C VAL A 96 -3.83 -5.91 4.58
N ARG A 97 -4.29 -6.71 5.55
CA ARG A 97 -5.52 -7.48 5.36
C ARG A 97 -6.69 -6.51 5.19
N GLY A 98 -7.41 -6.64 4.08
CA GLY A 98 -8.34 -5.63 3.60
C GLY A 98 -7.86 -4.91 2.34
N CYS A 99 -6.62 -5.18 1.88
CA CYS A 99 -6.12 -4.67 0.60
C CYS A 99 -7.13 -4.93 -0.51
N TRP A 100 -7.64 -3.85 -1.11
CA TRP A 100 -8.76 -3.91 -2.04
C TRP A 100 -8.47 -4.81 -3.24
N VAL A 101 -7.23 -4.86 -3.74
CA VAL A 101 -6.85 -5.76 -4.85
C VAL A 101 -6.97 -7.21 -4.41
N VAL A 102 -6.45 -7.56 -3.24
CA VAL A 102 -6.48 -8.96 -2.75
C VAL A 102 -7.92 -9.39 -2.47
N ASP A 103 -8.72 -8.53 -1.84
CA ASP A 103 -10.12 -8.84 -1.55
C ASP A 103 -10.96 -8.94 -2.83
N LEU A 104 -10.72 -8.07 -3.81
CA LEU A 104 -11.34 -8.13 -5.14
C LEU A 104 -11.02 -9.47 -5.85
N LEU A 105 -9.75 -9.90 -5.85
CA LEU A 105 -9.34 -11.18 -6.48
C LEU A 105 -9.94 -12.41 -5.79
N LEU A 106 -10.23 -12.30 -4.49
CA LEU A 106 -10.83 -13.38 -3.70
C LEU A 106 -12.36 -13.30 -3.63
N GLY A 107 -12.99 -12.28 -4.21
CA GLY A 107 -14.43 -12.04 -4.14
C GLY A 107 -14.92 -11.75 -2.72
N LYS A 108 -14.16 -10.97 -1.95
CA LYS A 108 -14.42 -10.65 -0.54
C LYS A 108 -14.91 -9.22 -0.27
N GLU A 109 -15.24 -8.47 -1.33
CA GLU A 109 -15.85 -7.13 -1.25
C GLU A 109 -17.30 -7.11 -0.74
#